data_AF-R7HDZ7-F1
#
_entry.id   AF-R7HDZ7-F1
#
_cell.length_a   1.000
_cell.length_b   1.000
_cell.length_c   1.000
_cell.angle_alpha   90.00
_cell.angle_beta   90.00
_cell.angle_gamma   90.00
#
_symmetry.space_group_name_H-M   'P 1'
#
loop_
_entity.id
_entity.type
_entity.pdbx_description
1 polymer ?
#
loop_
_entity_poly.entity_id
_entity_poly.type
_entity_poly.pdbx_seq_one_letter_code
_entity_poly.pdbx_strand_id
1 'polypeptide(L)' 'MEIYEMIELEDCPRCLGPSILEEENSGYYVMCMDCGCQSATFCFKDDAGRLEAAKRTAELWNAGKVIFNGFGD' A
#
# COMPACT_ATOMS: atom_id res chain seq x y z
N MET A 1 -11.55 4.29 -15.93
CA MET A 1 -10.86 3.18 -15.27
C MET A 1 -10.11 3.80 -14.12
N GLU A 2 -10.59 3.51 -12.93
CA GLU A 2 -10.01 4.02 -11.68
C GLU A 2 -8.70 3.27 -11.41
N ILE A 3 -7.74 3.92 -10.75
CA ILE A 3 -6.43 3.31 -10.42
C ILE A 3 -6.58 1.99 -9.67
N TYR A 4 -7.60 1.87 -8.81
CA TYR A 4 -7.91 0.66 -8.05
C TYR A 4 -8.31 -0.54 -8.92
N GLU A 5 -8.88 -0.32 -10.10
CA GLU A 5 -9.22 -1.40 -11.04
C GLU A 5 -7.98 -1.93 -11.79
N MET A 6 -6.88 -1.18 -11.79
CA MET A 6 -5.65 -1.52 -12.53
C MET A 6 -4.57 -2.16 -11.65
N ILE A 7 -4.82 -2.30 -10.34
CA ILE A 7 -3.82 -2.72 -9.36
C ILE A 7 -4.34 -3.95 -8.64
N GLU A 8 -3.54 -5.01 -8.61
CA GLU A 8 -3.84 -6.21 -7.84
C GLU A 8 -3.29 -6.03 -6.42
N LEU A 9 -4.18 -5.79 -5.46
CA LEU A 9 -3.83 -5.66 -4.05
C LEU A 9 -4.23 -6.91 -3.27
N GLU A 10 -3.26 -7.56 -2.63
CA GLU A 10 -3.53 -8.74 -1.80
C GLU A 10 -3.91 -8.36 -0.36
N ASP A 11 -4.51 -9.31 0.35
CA ASP A 11 -4.75 -9.21 1.79
C ASP A 11 -3.46 -9.00 2.57
N CYS A 12 -3.58 -8.59 3.82
CA CYS A 12 -2.43 -8.26 4.62
C CYS A 12 -1.46 -9.44 4.75
N PRO A 13 -0.18 -9.29 4.38
CA PRO A 13 0.79 -10.38 4.43
C PRO A 13 1.11 -10.85 5.86
N ARG A 14 0.67 -10.12 6.89
CA ARG A 14 0.88 -10.45 8.30
C ARG A 14 -0.31 -11.15 8.93
N CYS A 15 -1.51 -10.59 8.80
CA CYS A 15 -2.72 -11.09 9.48
C CYS A 15 -3.81 -11.58 8.53
N LEU A 16 -3.60 -11.50 7.21
CA LEU A 16 -4.59 -11.82 6.17
C LEU A 16 -5.90 -11.02 6.30
N GLY A 17 -5.85 -9.86 6.97
CA GLY A 17 -6.95 -8.91 7.05
C GLY A 17 -7.02 -7.97 5.85
N PRO A 18 -8.13 -7.22 5.69
CA PRO A 18 -8.31 -6.23 4.64
C PRO A 18 -7.16 -5.22 4.53
N SER A 19 -6.68 -5.08 3.29
CA SER A 19 -5.71 -4.09 2.86
C SER A 19 -6.42 -2.96 2.11
N ILE A 20 -6.00 -1.72 2.34
CA ILE A 20 -6.49 -0.55 1.60
C ILE A 20 -5.32 0.25 1.05
N LEU A 21 -5.44 0.67 -0.22
CA LEU A 21 -4.51 1.59 -0.87
C LEU A 21 -5.01 3.02 -0.69
N GLU A 22 -4.23 3.85 0.00
CA GLU A 22 -4.58 5.23 0.30
C GLU A 22 -3.64 6.20 -0.43
N GLU A 23 -4.17 7.35 -0.82
CA GLU A 23 -3.41 8.46 -1.41
C GLU A 23 -3.21 9.57 -0.37
N GLU A 24 -1.97 9.95 -0.11
CA GLU A 24 -1.63 11.06 0.77
C GLU A 24 -0.44 11.87 0.23
N ASN A 25 -0.56 13.20 0.23
CA ASN A 25 0.52 14.15 -0.17
C ASN A 25 1.24 13.80 -1.48
N SER A 26 0.48 13.48 -2.54
CA SER A 26 1.03 13.01 -3.82
C SER A 26 1.88 11.74 -3.68
N GLY A 27 1.43 10.81 -2.84
CA GLY A 27 2.00 9.48 -2.73
C GLY A 27 0.96 8.44 -2.35
N TYR A 28 1.29 7.18 -2.57
CA TYR A 28 0.45 6.06 -2.19
C TYR A 28 1.10 5.21 -1.11
N TYR A 29 0.29 4.68 -0.21
CA TYR A 29 0.68 3.66 0.74
C TYR A 29 -0.44 2.63 0.89
N VAL A 30 -0.11 1.42 1.30
CA VAL A 30 -1.11 0.42 1.69
C VAL A 30 -1.07 0.26 3.20
N MET A 31 -2.23 0.11 3.83
CA MET A 31 -2.32 -0.26 5.23
C MET A 31 -3.33 -1.38 5.46
N CYS A 32 -3.11 -2.18 6.50
CA CYS A 32 -4.11 -3.14 6.97
C CYS A 32 -4.98 -2.48 8.03
N MET A 33 -6.30 -2.66 7.90
CA MET A 33 -7.26 -2.11 8.85
C MET A 33 -7.29 -2.88 10.19
N ASP A 34 -6.80 -4.13 10.22
CA ASP A 34 -6.77 -4.95 11.44
C ASP A 34 -5.44 -4.85 12.20
N CYS A 35 -4.29 -5.03 11.53
CA CYS A 35 -2.99 -4.94 12.21
C CYS A 35 -2.35 -3.56 12.27
N GLY A 36 -2.82 -2.58 11.48
CA GLY A 36 -2.19 -1.26 11.39
C GLY A 36 -0.77 -1.28 10.81
N CYS A 37 -0.33 -2.43 10.30
CA CYS A 37 0.85 -2.60 9.47
C CYS A 37 0.65 -1.85 8.15
N GLN A 38 1.70 -1.19 7.64
CA GLN A 38 1.63 -0.32 6.46
C GLN A 38 2.81 -0.55 5.51
N SER A 39 2.68 -0.26 4.22
CA SER A 39 3.80 -0.25 3.29
C SER A 39 4.63 1.04 3.42
N ALA A 40 5.79 1.09 2.78
CA ALA A 40 6.44 2.36 2.50
C ALA A 40 5.58 3.20 1.53
N THR A 41 5.66 4.53 1.63
CA THR A 41 4.95 5.46 0.75
C THR A 41 5.75 5.70 -0.54
N PHE A 42 5.09 5.61 -1.70
CA PHE A 42 5.66 6.00 -3.00
C PHE A 42 5.07 7.32 -3.47
N CYS A 43 5.90 8.36 -3.47
CA CYS A 43 5.52 9.67 -4.01
C CYS A 43 5.58 9.69 -5.55
N PHE A 44 4.69 10.46 -6.14
CA PHE A 44 4.66 10.83 -7.56
C PHE A 44 4.62 12.36 -7.69
N LYS A 45 5.10 12.88 -8.82
CA LYS A 45 5.13 14.33 -9.10
C LYS A 45 4.05 14.77 -10.10
N ASP A 46 3.63 13.86 -10.96
CA ASP A 46 2.77 14.12 -12.11
C ASP A 46 1.72 13.01 -12.23
N ASP A 47 0.61 13.28 -12.93
CA ASP A 47 -0.47 12.31 -13.12
C ASP A 47 -0.02 11.01 -13.79
N ALA A 48 0.98 11.07 -14.66
CA ALA A 48 1.59 9.90 -15.28
C ALA A 48 2.29 8.98 -14.25
N GLY A 49 2.80 9.55 -13.15
CA GLY A 49 3.48 8.81 -12.09
C GLY A 49 2.53 8.19 -11.07
N ARG A 50 1.24 8.56 -11.07
CA ARG A 50 0.24 8.07 -10.11
C ARG A 50 0.09 6.57 -10.19
N LEU A 51 -0.17 6.06 -11.40
CA LEU A 51 -0.38 4.64 -11.63
C LEU A 51 0.88 3.83 -11.28
N GLU A 52 2.06 4.31 -11.64
CA GLU A 52 3.33 3.66 -11.32
C GLU A 52 3.60 3.63 -9.82
N ALA A 53 3.34 4.73 -9.11
CA ALA A 53 3.49 4.79 -7.66
C ALA A 53 2.52 3.84 -6.95
N ALA A 54 1.27 3.80 -7.39
CA ALA A 54 0.25 2.93 -6.84
C ALA A 54 0.58 1.45 -7.06
N LYS A 55 1.02 1.07 -8.27
CA LYS A 55 1.51 -0.28 -8.59
C LYS A 55 2.68 -0.69 -7.73
N ARG A 56 3.73 0.14 -7.64
CA ARG A 56 4.91 -0.16 -6.81
C ARG A 56 4.58 -0.32 -5.34
N THR A 57 3.62 0.45 -4.86
CA THR A 57 3.14 0.35 -3.47
C THR A 57 2.47 -1.00 -3.24
N ALA A 58 1.58 -1.43 -4.14
CA ALA A 58 0.93 -2.74 -4.07
C ALA A 58 1.94 -3.89 -4.24
N GLU A 59 2.89 -3.79 -5.16
CA GLU A 59 3.95 -4.80 -5.35
C GLU A 59 4.77 -5.01 -4.07
N LEU A 60 5.10 -3.94 -3.34
CA LEU A 60 5.80 -4.05 -2.06
C LEU A 60 4.95 -4.72 -0.98
N TRP A 61 3.68 -4.35 -0.91
CA TRP A 61 2.73 -4.94 0.02
C TRP A 61 2.58 -6.44 -0.23
N ASN A 62 2.30 -6.83 -1.48
CA ASN A 62 2.12 -8.23 -1.88
C ASN A 62 3.42 -9.04 -1.70
N ALA A 63 4.59 -8.40 -1.86
CA ALA A 63 5.88 -9.01 -1.54
C ALA A 63 6.15 -9.19 -0.03
N GLY A 64 5.22 -8.79 0.84
CA GLY A 64 5.35 -8.89 2.30
C GLY A 64 6.23 -7.82 2.93
N LYS A 65 6.62 -6.78 2.19
CA LYS A 65 7.51 -5.71 2.68
C LYS A 65 6.69 -4.64 3.41
N VAL A 66 6.28 -4.98 4.63
CA VAL A 66 5.45 -4.13 5.48
C VAL A 66 6.23 -3.59 6.69
N ILE A 67 5.91 -2.35 7.06
CA ILE A 67 6.35 -1.64 8.25
C ILE A 67 5.29 -1.90 9.32
N PHE A 68 5.69 -2.51 10.43
CA PHE A 68 4.82 -2.74 11.58
C PHE A 68 5.52 -2.22 12.83
N ASN A 69 4.93 -1.18 13.42
CA ASN A 69 5.45 -0.52 14.62
C ASN A 69 4.81 -1.04 15.91
N GLY A 70 4.18 -2.22 15.89
CA GLY A 70 3.65 -2.81 17.12
C GLY A 70 4.73 -2.80 18.20
N PHE A 71 4.39 -2.22 19.35
CA PHE A 71 5.21 -2.29 20.55
C PHE A 71 5.60 -3.76 20.74
N GLY A 72 6.89 -4.05 20.60
CA GLY A 72 7.42 -5.34 21.00
C GLY A 72 7.12 -5.51 22.49
N ASP A 73 6.58 -6.67 22.83
CA ASP A 73 6.46 -7.15 24.22
C ASP A 73 7.77 -6.94 25.01
#